data_AF-A0A962UVL1-F1
#
_entry.id   AF-A0A962UVL1-F1
#
_cell.length_a   1.000
_cell.length_b   1.000
_cell.length_c   1.000
_cell.angle_alpha   90.00
_cell.angle_beta   90.00
_cell.angle_gamma   90.00
#
_symmetry.space_group_name_H-M   'P 1'
#
loop_
_entity.id
_entity.type
_entity.pdbx_description
1 polymer ?
#
loop_
_entity_poly.entity_id
_entity_poly.type
_entity_poly.pdbx_seq_one_letter_code
_entity_poly.pdbx_strand_id
1 'polypeptide(L)' 'MRHLYTLLYYLILPGVLVRLWWRGRKEPAYRERWAERFGFIDAVPAGCLWIHAVSLGETRAAVPLIRALQERYP' A
#
# COMPACT_ATOMS: atom_id res chain seq x y z
N MET A 1 -12.63 -11.74 -26.16
CA MET A 1 -12.56 -11.82 -24.67
C MET A 1 -11.64 -10.78 -24.04
N ARG A 2 -10.34 -10.67 -24.41
CA ARG A 2 -9.41 -9.70 -23.82
C ARG A 2 -9.90 -8.25 -23.85
N HIS A 3 -10.40 -7.78 -25.00
CA HIS A 3 -10.86 -6.40 -25.17
C HIS A 3 -12.10 -6.06 -24.32
N LEU A 4 -13.04 -6.99 -24.17
CA LEU A 4 -14.22 -6.80 -23.32
C LEU A 4 -13.84 -6.76 -21.84
N TYR A 5 -12.94 -7.64 -21.41
CA TYR A 5 -12.43 -7.67 -20.04
C TYR A 5 -11.69 -6.36 -19.70
N THR A 6 -10.83 -5.90 -20.61
CA THR A 6 -10.11 -4.63 -20.46
C THR A 6 -11.07 -3.44 -20.43
N LEU A 7 -12.09 -3.40 -21.29
CA LEU A 7 -13.08 -2.32 -21.30
C LEU A 7 -13.89 -2.26 -20.00
N LEU A 8 -14.36 -3.41 -19.51
CA LEU A 8 -15.06 -3.51 -18.22
C LEU A 8 -14.15 -3.08 -17.06
N TYR A 9 -12.88 -3.47 -17.07
CA TYR A 9 -11.91 -3.05 -16.08
C TYR A 9 -11.75 -1.53 -16.06
N TYR A 10 -11.59 -0.89 -17.23
CA TYR A 10 -11.52 0.57 -17.33
C TYR A 10 -12.81 1.28 -16.92
N LEU A 11 -13.99 0.67 -17.12
CA LEU A 11 -15.26 1.23 -16.67
C LEU A 11 -15.43 1.15 -15.14
N ILE A 12 -14.95 0.06 -14.53
CA ILE A 12 -15.04 -0.17 -13.08
C ILE A 12 -14.01 0.68 -12.33
N LEU A 13 -12.83 0.90 -12.92
CA LEU A 13 -11.73 1.65 -12.32
C LEU A 13 -12.13 3.04 -11.76
N PRO A 14 -12.81 3.94 -12.50
CA PRO A 14 -13.24 5.24 -11.95
C PRO A 14 -14.19 5.08 -10.76
N GLY A 15 -15.07 4.07 -10.77
CA GLY A 15 -15.95 3.78 -9.64
C GLY A 15 -15.16 3.38 -8.38
N VAL A 16 -14.12 2.57 -8.54
CA VAL A 16 -13.21 2.19 -7.43
C VAL A 16 -12.45 3.41 -6.91
N LEU A 17 -11.95 4.27 -7.79
CA LEU A 17 -11.27 5.52 -7.42
C LEU A 17 -12.19 6.45 -6.62
N VAL A 18 -13.44 6.67 -7.06
CA VAL A 18 -14.42 7.50 -6.33
C VAL A 18 -14.73 6.90 -4.96
N ARG A 19 -14.88 5.57 -4.86
CA ARG A 19 -15.10 4.89 -3.58
C ARG A 19 -13.91 5.05 -2.64
N LEU A 20 -12.69 4.90 -3.14
CA LEU A 20 -11.47 5.11 -2.37
C LEU A 20 -11.34 6.57 -1.92
N TRP A 21 -11.71 7.53 -2.77
CA TRP A 21 -11.68 8.97 -2.45
C TRP A 21 -12.68 9.32 -1.35
N TRP A 22 -13.89 8.76 -1.42
CA TRP A 22 -14.90 8.95 -0.39
C TRP A 22 -14.48 8.32 0.93
N ARG A 23 -13.89 7.12 0.90
CA ARG A 23 -13.35 6.48 2.12
C ARG A 23 -12.18 7.28 2.71
N GLY A 24 -11.32 7.85 1.86
CA GLY A 24 -10.23 8.75 2.25
C GLY A 24 -10.67 10.11 2.81
N ARG A 25 -11.95 10.52 2.67
CA ARG A 25 -12.48 11.67 3.42
C ARG A 25 -12.64 11.38 4.91
N LYS A 26 -12.87 10.14 5.31
CA LYS A 26 -13.03 9.74 6.71
C LYS A 26 -11.70 9.47 7.41
N GLU A 27 -10.67 9.12 6.63
CA GLU A 27 -9.35 8.75 7.15
C GLU A 27 -8.28 9.50 6.32
N PRO A 28 -7.78 10.66 6.77
CA PRO A 28 -6.84 11.48 5.99
C PRO A 28 -5.58 10.71 5.57
N ALA A 29 -5.09 9.81 6.42
CA ALA A 29 -3.98 8.90 6.12
C ALA A 29 -4.23 8.00 4.90
N TYR A 30 -5.50 7.75 4.54
CA TYR A 30 -5.88 7.02 3.33
C TYR A 30 -5.68 7.84 2.05
N ARG A 31 -5.63 9.17 2.12
CA ARG A 31 -5.43 10.07 0.97
C ARG A 31 -3.97 10.35 0.69
N GLU A 32 -3.17 10.53 1.73
CA GLU A 32 -1.75 10.87 1.61
C GLU A 32 -0.93 9.75 0.94
N ARG A 33 -1.37 8.49 1.11
CA ARG A 33 -0.65 7.30 0.65
C ARG A 33 -1.20 6.71 -0.66
N TRP A 34 -1.88 7.51 -1.49
CA TRP A 34 -2.41 7.06 -2.78
C TRP A 34 -1.30 6.64 -3.73
N ALA A 35 -0.24 7.43 -3.82
CA ALA A 35 0.94 7.15 -4.65
C ALA A 35 1.49 5.75 -4.36
N GLU A 36 1.69 5.42 -3.08
CA GLU A 36 2.20 4.11 -2.64
C GLU A 36 1.31 2.94 -3.09
N ARG A 37 -0.01 3.11 -3.17
CA ARG A 37 -0.95 2.06 -3.61
C ARG A 37 -0.84 1.74 -5.09
N PHE A 38 -0.48 2.74 -5.90
CA PHE A 38 -0.23 2.56 -7.32
C PHE A 38 1.23 2.17 -7.61
N GLY A 39 2.02 1.87 -6.56
CA GLY A 39 3.42 1.47 -6.69
C GLY A 39 4.39 2.64 -6.86
N PHE A 40 3.92 3.88 -6.73
CA PHE A 40 4.80 5.05 -6.66
C PHE A 40 5.32 5.17 -5.23
N ILE A 41 6.49 4.58 -5.00
CA ILE A 41 7.26 4.70 -3.77
C ILE A 41 8.55 5.46 -4.04
N ASP A 42 9.06 6.16 -3.04
CA ASP A 42 10.39 6.77 -3.10
C ASP A 42 11.47 5.69 -3.25
N ALA A 43 12.64 6.11 -3.74
CA ALA A 43 13.79 5.24 -3.87
C ALA A 43 14.14 4.60 -2.52
N VAL A 44 14.21 3.28 -2.51
CA VAL A 44 14.55 2.51 -1.31
C VAL A 44 16.04 2.69 -1.00
N PRO A 45 16.41 3.16 0.22
CA PRO A 45 17.81 3.38 0.58
C PRO A 45 18.65 2.11 0.49
N ALA A 46 19.92 2.25 0.09
CA ALA A 46 20.87 1.14 0.13
C ALA A 46 21.06 0.65 1.59
N GLY A 47 21.04 -0.67 1.79
CA GLY A 47 21.13 -1.27 3.12
C GLY A 47 19.79 -1.39 3.86
N CYS A 48 18.65 -1.10 3.22
CA CYS A 48 17.36 -1.33 3.84
C CYS A 48 17.13 -2.82 4.15
N LEU A 49 16.49 -3.11 5.28
CA LEU A 49 15.94 -4.44 5.54
C LEU A 49 14.51 -4.52 5.04
N TRP A 50 14.29 -5.29 3.97
CA TRP A 50 12.96 -5.52 3.44
C TRP A 50 12.29 -6.71 4.15
N ILE A 51 11.19 -6.46 4.86
CA ILE A 51 10.38 -7.50 5.48
C ILE A 51 9.06 -7.63 4.72
N HIS A 52 8.80 -8.81 4.17
CA HIS A 52 7.54 -9.10 3.49
C HIS A 52 6.56 -9.78 4.46
N ALA A 53 5.35 -9.22 4.58
CA ALA A 53 4.25 -9.79 5.35
C ALA A 53 3.03 -9.90 4.42
N VAL A 54 2.41 -11.08 4.37
CA VAL A 54 1.28 -11.40 3.49
C VAL A 54 -0.08 -11.16 4.16
N SER A 55 -0.09 -10.94 5.47
CA SER A 55 -1.30 -10.69 6.27
C SER A 55 -1.21 -9.43 7.13
N LEU A 56 -2.37 -8.83 7.43
CA LEU A 56 -2.48 -7.75 8.42
C LEU A 56 -2.00 -8.20 9.81
N GLY A 57 -2.27 -9.46 10.17
CA GLY A 57 -1.82 -10.03 11.44
C GLY A 57 -0.29 -10.11 11.52
N GLU A 58 0.33 -10.62 10.45
CA GLU A 58 1.79 -10.70 10.32
C GLU A 58 2.44 -9.31 10.33
N THR A 59 1.86 -8.35 9.60
CA THR A 59 2.36 -6.96 9.58
C THR A 59 2.35 -6.36 10.99
N ARG A 60 1.30 -6.60 11.77
CA ARG A 60 1.20 -6.12 13.17
C ARG A 60 2.17 -6.84 14.10
N ALA A 61 2.36 -8.15 13.91
CA ALA A 61 3.32 -8.95 14.67
C ALA A 61 4.78 -8.58 14.36
N ALA A 62 5.07 -8.09 13.15
CA ALA A 62 6.40 -7.65 12.74
C ALA A 62 6.81 -6.31 13.37
N VAL A 63 5.87 -5.47 13.81
CA VAL A 63 6.18 -4.16 14.42
C VAL A 63 7.18 -4.23 15.59
N PRO A 64 6.98 -5.07 16.63
CA PRO A 64 7.95 -5.18 17.71
C PRO A 64 9.32 -5.71 17.24
N LEU A 65 9.34 -6.62 16.27
CA LEU A 65 10.58 -7.14 15.67
C LEU A 65 11.34 -6.02 14.95
N ILE A 66 10.66 -5.21 14.14
CA ILE A 66 11.26 -4.07 13.41
C ILE A 66 11.89 -3.09 14.41
N ARG A 67 11.18 -2.74 15.49
CA ARG A 67 11.70 -1.83 16.52
C ARG A 67 12.98 -2.37 17.17
N ALA A 68 12.99 -3.65 17.55
CA ALA A 68 14.17 -4.28 18.14
C ALA A 68 15.37 -4.32 17.17
N LEU A 69 15.12 -4.48 15.87
CA LEU A 69 16.16 -4.44 14.86
C LEU A 69 16.73 -3.02 14.67
N GLN A 70 15.87 -1.99 14.65
CA GLN A 70 16.28 -0.60 14.58
C GLN A 70 17.12 -0.17 15.80
N GLU A 71 16.79 -0.68 16.99
CA GLU A 71 17.57 -0.41 18.20
C GLU A 71 18.95 -1.07 18.18
N ARG A 72 19.06 -2.27 17.59
CA ARG A 72 20.32 -3.03 17.54
C ARG A 72 21.23 -2.60 16.40
N TYR A 73 20.67 -2.04 15.33
CA TYR A 73 21.39 -1.63 14.12
C TYR A 73 20.91 -0.23 13.68
N PRO A 74 21.42 0.85 14.30
CA PRO A 74 21.08 2.22 13.91
C PRO A 74 21.61 2.59 12.52
#